data_AF-A0A673L2V3-F1
#
_entry.id   AF-A0A673L2V3-F1
#
_cell.length_a   1.000
_cell.length_b   1.000
_cell.length_c   1.000
_cell.angle_alpha   90.00
_cell.angle_beta   90.00
_cell.angle_gamma   90.00
#
_symmetry.space_group_name_H-M   'P 1'
#
loop_
_entity.id
_entity.type
_entity.pdbx_description
1 polymer ?
#
loop_
_entity_poly.entity_id
_entity_poly.type
_entity_poly.pdbx_seq_one_letter_code
_entity_poly.pdbx_strand_id
1 'polypeptide(L)'
;MTGRCHFYLELENIKTRHQFNILKVTYEAPPGLNKNLKRTYESWSVEQISKGGHLTRAQSLFCLAWFHSVCQERRNYIPQGWTKIFSSRFFFSCFSGGKSFQWEFVHGLLENAIYSGRINNVFDLRVLRSYLQQFFNAQLLTQSHTHSRVKKTHALIHLPNSCSIADYRAVVDALPEDNRPSFFGLPANIEHSAQRIISSQVISQLRILSRSVAAGSKFDQEIWSNALSPVLNLWKCLNQGSSLIHQKVAPPSEGVSSPVLSFVQLEQACTNRWPCSVRGTSLLTADIHKLVTALLNQECPLSWQNKWEDPEDPSCPERSRFR
;
A
#
# COMPACT_ATOMS: atom_id res chain seq x y z
N MET A 1 -3.50 -23.16 15.97
CA MET A 1 -3.41 -22.52 17.30
C MET A 1 -2.35 -21.43 17.21
N THR A 2 -2.74 -20.22 16.78
CA THR A 2 -3.05 -19.05 17.64
C THR A 2 -1.78 -18.36 18.15
N GLY A 3 -1.17 -17.53 17.29
CA GLY A 3 0.01 -16.73 17.69
C GLY A 3 0.21 -15.42 16.94
N ARG A 4 -0.75 -14.98 16.11
CA ARG A 4 -0.59 -13.74 15.31
C ARG A 4 -1.73 -12.73 15.41
N CYS A 5 -2.76 -12.97 16.22
CA CYS A 5 -3.83 -11.99 16.46
C CYS A 5 -3.73 -11.25 17.81
N HIS A 6 -2.78 -11.60 18.70
CA HIS A 6 -2.71 -10.99 20.03
C HIS A 6 -1.91 -9.67 20.09
N PHE A 7 -1.02 -9.37 19.13
CA PHE A 7 -0.15 -8.19 19.23
C PHE A 7 -0.78 -6.86 18.79
N TYR A 8 -1.90 -6.88 18.08
CA TYR A 8 -2.58 -5.65 17.65
C TYR A 8 -3.69 -5.19 18.61
N LEU A 9 -4.18 -6.07 19.49
CA LEU A 9 -5.28 -5.76 20.41
C LEU A 9 -4.81 -5.34 21.82
N GLU A 10 -3.51 -5.41 22.12
CA GLU A 10 -2.98 -5.12 23.46
C GLU A 10 -2.49 -3.67 23.66
N LEU A 11 -2.55 -2.82 22.62
CA LEU A 11 -2.10 -1.43 22.70
C LEU A 11 -3.18 -0.44 23.17
N GLU A 12 -4.46 -0.81 23.16
CA GLU A 12 -5.55 0.09 23.57
C GLU A 12 -5.67 0.29 25.09
N ASN A 13 -4.93 -0.46 25.91
CA ASN A 13 -4.99 -0.36 27.38
C ASN A 13 -3.62 -0.28 28.07
N ILE A 14 -2.67 0.46 27.48
CA ILE A 14 -1.42 0.80 28.19
C ILE A 14 -1.78 1.78 29.32
N LYS A 15 -1.66 1.32 30.57
CA LYS A 15 -1.84 2.13 31.79
C LYS A 15 -1.09 3.46 31.67
N THR A 16 -1.85 4.55 31.56
CA THR A 16 -1.39 5.95 31.39
C THR A 16 -0.30 6.34 32.38
N ARG A 17 -0.27 5.76 33.59
CA ARG A 17 0.73 6.04 34.64
C ARG A 17 2.18 5.79 34.23
N HIS A 18 2.47 4.77 33.41
CA HIS A 18 3.85 4.50 32.98
C HIS A 18 4.25 5.32 31.75
N GLN A 19 3.29 5.97 31.08
CA GLN A 19 3.53 6.66 29.82
C GLN A 19 4.19 8.04 29.97
N PHE A 20 4.17 8.61 31.19
CA PHE A 20 4.69 9.96 31.48
C PHE A 20 6.21 10.02 31.68
N ASN A 21 6.85 8.92 32.07
CA ASN A 21 8.30 8.86 32.37
C ASN A 21 9.04 7.85 31.50
N ILE A 22 8.72 7.77 30.20
CA ILE A 22 9.41 6.88 29.24
C ILE A 22 9.77 7.69 27.99
N LEU A 23 11.00 7.52 27.51
CA LEU A 23 11.42 8.01 26.20
C LEU A 23 10.69 7.23 25.09
N LYS A 24 9.79 7.89 24.38
CA LYS A 24 9.08 7.31 23.24
C LYS A 24 9.91 7.53 21.97
N VAL A 25 10.33 6.44 21.33
CA VAL A 25 11.06 6.46 20.06
C VAL A 25 10.26 5.67 19.02
N THR A 26 9.94 6.30 17.90
CA THR A 26 9.32 5.64 16.75
C THR A 26 10.40 5.11 15.81
N TYR A 27 10.40 3.80 15.55
CA TYR A 27 11.34 3.16 14.64
C TYR A 27 10.68 2.85 13.31
N GLU A 28 10.72 3.82 12.40
CA GLU A 28 10.18 3.70 11.05
C GLU A 28 11.29 3.89 10.01
N ALA A 29 11.10 3.38 8.79
CA ALA A 29 12.05 3.65 7.69
C ALA A 29 11.98 5.15 7.34
N PRO A 30 13.12 5.80 7.08
CA PRO A 30 13.14 7.23 6.85
C PRO A 30 12.44 7.53 5.52
N PRO A 31 11.58 8.56 5.45
CA PRO A 31 10.88 8.90 4.22
C PRO A 31 11.85 9.49 3.20
N GLY A 32 11.79 8.98 1.98
CA GLY A 32 12.57 9.48 0.86
C GLY A 32 13.85 8.69 0.60
N LEU A 33 14.19 8.59 -0.68
CA LEU A 33 15.28 7.79 -1.22
C LEU A 33 16.65 8.20 -0.66
N ASN A 34 16.92 9.51 -0.61
CA ASN A 34 18.16 10.07 -0.05
C ASN A 34 18.35 9.65 1.41
N LYS A 35 17.33 9.86 2.26
CA LYS A 35 17.41 9.55 3.70
C LYS A 35 17.53 8.05 3.97
N ASN A 36 16.90 7.24 3.13
CA ASN A 36 17.00 5.78 3.17
C ASN A 36 18.42 5.28 2.87
N LEU A 37 19.04 5.86 1.84
CA LEU A 37 20.44 5.60 1.50
C LEU A 37 21.39 6.08 2.59
N LYS A 38 21.21 7.29 3.12
CA LYS A 38 22.02 7.82 4.23
C LYS A 38 22.00 6.89 5.43
N ARG A 39 20.80 6.49 5.88
CA ARG A 39 20.65 5.52 6.98
C ARG A 39 21.35 4.19 6.69
N THR A 40 21.27 3.71 5.45
CA THR A 40 21.94 2.47 5.05
C THR A 40 23.46 2.61 5.16
N TYR A 41 24.03 3.71 4.65
CA TYR A 41 25.47 3.99 4.69
C TYR A 41 26.02 4.43 6.06
N GLU A 42 25.16 4.92 6.95
CA GLU A 42 25.46 5.12 8.37
C GLU A 42 25.55 3.80 9.12
N SER A 43 24.72 2.81 8.75
CA SER A 43 24.71 1.49 9.38
C SER A 43 25.89 0.60 8.99
N TRP A 44 26.59 0.91 7.88
CA TRP A 44 27.68 0.09 7.37
C TRP A 44 29.04 0.61 7.82
N SER A 45 29.94 -0.33 8.15
CA SER A 45 31.34 -0.02 8.45
C SER A 45 32.18 0.08 7.17
N VAL A 46 33.30 0.80 7.27
CA VAL A 46 34.28 0.92 6.17
C VAL A 46 34.74 -0.44 5.69
N GLU A 47 35.04 -1.35 6.63
CA GLU A 47 35.51 -2.71 6.37
C GLU A 47 34.49 -3.55 5.61
N GLN A 48 33.19 -3.38 5.86
CA GLN A 48 32.15 -4.12 5.15
C GLN A 48 32.16 -3.80 3.65
N ILE A 49 32.34 -2.54 3.31
CA ILE A 49 32.32 -2.03 1.93
C ILE A 49 33.67 -2.30 1.24
N SER A 50 34.78 -1.97 1.89
CA SER A 50 36.13 -2.08 1.30
C SER A 50 36.71 -3.49 1.34
N LYS A 51 36.06 -4.45 2.01
CA LYS A 51 36.58 -5.82 2.15
C LYS A 51 36.93 -6.45 0.80
N GLY A 52 38.19 -6.89 0.71
CA GLY A 52 38.80 -7.49 -0.48
C GLY A 52 39.23 -6.50 -1.55
N GLY A 53 39.02 -5.19 -1.39
CA GLY A 53 39.40 -4.17 -2.38
C GLY A 53 38.69 -4.30 -3.73
N HIS A 54 37.65 -5.13 -3.81
CA HIS A 54 36.96 -5.42 -5.07
C HIS A 54 35.97 -4.31 -5.43
N LEU A 55 36.30 -3.51 -6.44
CA LEU A 55 35.44 -2.42 -6.93
C LEU A 55 34.03 -2.91 -7.29
N THR A 56 33.94 -4.03 -8.00
CA THR A 56 32.64 -4.63 -8.39
C THR A 56 31.77 -4.93 -7.19
N ARG A 57 32.36 -5.34 -6.06
CA ARG A 57 31.64 -5.59 -4.81
C ARG A 57 31.10 -4.28 -4.26
N ALA A 58 31.93 -3.27 -4.05
CA ALA A 58 31.50 -1.96 -3.56
C ALA A 58 30.38 -1.34 -4.42
N GLN A 59 30.51 -1.39 -5.75
CA GLN A 59 29.48 -0.91 -6.69
C GLN A 59 28.18 -1.72 -6.61
N SER A 60 28.26 -3.06 -6.46
CA SER A 60 27.09 -3.93 -6.30
C SER A 60 26.33 -3.63 -5.01
N LEU A 61 27.06 -3.31 -3.94
CA LEU A 61 26.49 -2.97 -2.64
C LEU A 61 25.76 -1.62 -2.69
N PHE A 62 26.31 -0.63 -3.39
CA PHE A 62 25.58 0.60 -3.67
C PHE A 62 24.30 0.32 -4.47
N CYS A 63 24.36 -0.51 -5.51
CA CYS A 63 23.18 -0.88 -6.29
C CYS A 63 22.14 -1.63 -5.43
N LEU A 64 22.57 -2.47 -4.50
CA LEU A 64 21.69 -3.14 -3.55
C LEU A 64 21.02 -2.15 -2.59
N ALA A 65 21.77 -1.20 -2.02
CA ALA A 65 21.22 -0.14 -1.17
C ALA A 65 20.18 0.68 -1.94
N TRP A 66 20.52 1.11 -3.15
CA TRP A 66 19.62 1.84 -4.03
C TRP A 66 18.34 1.07 -4.35
N PHE A 67 18.48 -0.17 -4.80
CA PHE A 67 17.36 -1.05 -5.09
C PHE A 67 16.45 -1.23 -3.88
N HIS A 68 17.03 -1.45 -2.70
CA HIS A 68 16.26 -1.58 -1.46
C HIS A 68 15.47 -0.31 -1.13
N SER A 69 16.12 0.86 -1.21
CA SER A 69 15.48 2.14 -0.96
C SER A 69 14.35 2.42 -1.97
N VAL A 70 14.54 2.08 -3.25
CA VAL A 70 13.48 2.15 -4.28
C VAL A 70 12.29 1.26 -3.93
N CYS A 71 12.53 -0.01 -3.56
CA CYS A 71 11.44 -0.91 -3.19
C CYS A 71 10.69 -0.45 -1.93
N GLN A 72 11.40 0.16 -0.97
CA GLN A 72 10.78 0.74 0.22
C GLN A 72 9.94 1.97 -0.11
N GLU A 73 10.45 2.94 -0.87
CA GLU A 73 9.68 4.15 -1.23
C GLU A 73 8.48 3.84 -2.12
N ARG A 74 8.58 2.83 -2.98
CA ARG A 74 7.46 2.38 -3.84
C ARG A 74 6.24 1.93 -3.03
N ARG A 75 6.38 1.56 -1.75
CA ARG A 75 5.25 1.21 -0.85
C ARG A 75 4.36 2.39 -0.49
N ASN A 76 4.80 3.63 -0.73
CA ASN A 76 3.99 4.82 -0.48
C ASN A 76 2.84 4.96 -1.49
N TYR A 77 2.84 4.16 -2.57
CA TYR A 77 1.90 4.25 -3.68
C TYR A 77 0.97 3.03 -3.79
N ILE A 78 0.42 2.50 -2.69
CA ILE A 78 -0.48 1.33 -2.75
C ILE A 78 -1.84 1.73 -3.37
N PRO A 79 -2.43 0.91 -4.26
CA PRO A 79 -1.99 -0.40 -4.74
C PRO A 79 -1.07 -0.37 -5.99
N GLN A 80 -0.82 0.81 -6.56
CA GLN A 80 -0.13 0.97 -7.85
C GLN A 80 1.38 0.65 -7.80
N GLY A 81 2.03 0.94 -6.68
CA GLY A 81 3.44 0.64 -6.42
C GLY A 81 3.61 -0.82 -6.03
N TRP A 82 2.86 -1.26 -5.03
CA TRP A 82 2.76 -2.66 -4.59
C TRP A 82 1.30 -2.96 -4.26
N THR A 83 0.87 -4.19 -4.51
CA THR A 83 -0.53 -4.59 -4.21
C THR A 83 -0.81 -4.61 -2.71
N LYS A 84 0.21 -4.91 -1.88
CA LYS A 84 0.13 -4.96 -0.42
C LYS A 84 1.34 -4.28 0.21
N ILE A 85 1.24 -3.95 1.51
CA ILE A 85 2.35 -3.36 2.27
C ILE A 85 3.57 -4.27 2.18
N PHE A 86 4.60 -3.76 1.48
CA PHE A 86 5.87 -4.43 1.33
C PHE A 86 6.81 -4.05 2.48
N SER A 87 7.26 -5.05 3.24
CA SER A 87 8.21 -4.85 4.34
C SER A 87 9.42 -5.76 4.13
N SER A 88 10.55 -5.24 3.69
CA SER A 88 11.76 -6.05 3.52
C SER A 88 12.85 -5.61 4.49
N ARG A 89 13.63 -6.57 5.01
CA ARG A 89 14.83 -6.28 5.78
C ARG A 89 16.02 -6.22 4.82
N PHE A 90 16.86 -5.21 4.98
CA PHE A 90 18.10 -5.10 4.21
C PHE A 90 19.04 -6.28 4.54
N PHE A 91 19.59 -6.94 3.53
CA PHE A 91 20.46 -8.11 3.70
C PHE A 91 21.66 -8.04 2.76
N PHE A 92 22.85 -7.81 3.34
CA PHE A 92 24.08 -7.52 2.60
C PHE A 92 24.97 -8.75 2.34
N SER A 93 24.83 -9.82 3.14
CA SER A 93 25.78 -10.94 3.14
C SER A 93 25.74 -11.80 1.87
N CYS A 94 24.84 -11.53 0.93
CA CYS A 94 24.85 -12.10 -0.42
C CYS A 94 26.16 -11.84 -1.17
N PHE A 95 26.87 -10.75 -0.88
CA PHE A 95 28.06 -10.32 -1.61
C PHE A 95 29.37 -10.67 -0.88
N SER A 96 29.39 -11.75 -0.10
CA SER A 96 30.55 -12.14 0.75
C SER A 96 31.65 -12.92 0.02
N GLY A 97 31.37 -13.47 -1.17
CA GLY A 97 32.28 -14.35 -1.89
C GLY A 97 33.27 -13.60 -2.79
N GLY A 98 34.54 -13.99 -2.79
CA GLY A 98 35.60 -13.42 -3.65
C GLY A 98 35.66 -13.95 -5.09
N LYS A 99 34.58 -14.59 -5.58
CA LYS A 99 34.49 -15.11 -6.96
C LYS A 99 33.73 -14.10 -7.85
N SER A 100 33.94 -14.18 -9.15
CA SER A 100 33.15 -13.45 -10.15
C SER A 100 31.65 -13.62 -9.90
N PHE A 101 30.91 -12.51 -9.83
CA PHE A 101 29.46 -12.55 -9.58
C PHE A 101 28.72 -13.18 -10.76
N GLN A 102 28.01 -14.28 -10.51
CA GLN A 102 27.01 -14.83 -11.42
C GLN A 102 25.70 -14.08 -11.15
N TRP A 103 25.31 -13.18 -12.05
CA TRP A 103 24.16 -12.30 -11.84
C TRP A 103 22.84 -13.07 -11.77
N GLU A 104 22.75 -14.18 -12.49
CA GLU A 104 21.62 -15.10 -12.47
C GLU A 104 21.39 -15.67 -11.06
N PHE A 105 22.49 -16.02 -10.36
CA PHE A 105 22.42 -16.48 -8.97
C PHE A 105 22.00 -15.35 -8.04
N VAL A 106 22.53 -14.13 -8.24
CA VAL A 106 22.15 -12.96 -7.43
C VAL A 106 20.66 -12.64 -7.59
N HIS A 107 20.13 -12.69 -8.81
CA HIS A 107 18.70 -12.53 -9.09
C HIS A 107 17.89 -13.60 -8.38
N GLY A 108 18.25 -14.88 -8.55
CA GLY A 108 17.53 -15.99 -7.93
C GLY A 108 17.55 -15.93 -6.39
N LEU A 109 18.67 -15.52 -5.80
CA LEU A 109 18.80 -15.37 -4.34
C LEU A 109 17.96 -14.20 -3.81
N LEU A 110 18.04 -13.03 -4.44
CA LEU A 110 17.28 -11.86 -4.03
C LEU A 110 15.78 -12.08 -4.24
N GLU A 111 15.40 -12.63 -5.38
CA GLU A 111 14.02 -12.99 -5.68
C GLU A 111 13.50 -14.03 -4.69
N ASN A 112 14.02 -15.26 -4.72
CA ASN A 112 13.36 -16.37 -4.04
C ASN A 112 13.57 -16.37 -2.52
N ALA A 113 14.75 -15.99 -2.03
CA ALA A 113 15.08 -16.13 -0.61
C ALA A 113 14.80 -14.85 0.20
N ILE A 114 15.01 -13.67 -0.38
CA ILE A 114 15.04 -12.41 0.40
C ILE A 114 13.72 -11.64 0.26
N TYR A 115 13.23 -11.46 -0.97
CA TYR A 115 12.10 -10.59 -1.25
C TYR A 115 10.79 -11.34 -1.55
N SER A 116 10.82 -12.52 -2.18
CA SER A 116 9.62 -13.27 -2.57
C SER A 116 8.82 -13.83 -1.39
N GLY A 117 9.42 -14.05 -0.22
CA GLY A 117 8.70 -14.56 0.96
C GLY A 117 7.57 -13.67 1.48
N ARG A 118 7.41 -12.46 0.91
CA ARG A 118 6.38 -11.48 1.27
C ARG A 118 5.54 -11.02 0.09
N ILE A 119 5.84 -11.49 -1.11
CA ILE A 119 5.11 -11.16 -2.33
C ILE A 119 4.26 -12.37 -2.70
N ASN A 120 2.95 -12.20 -2.61
CA ASN A 120 2.00 -13.25 -2.98
C ASN A 120 1.39 -13.02 -4.38
N ASN A 121 1.49 -11.79 -4.91
CA ASN A 121 0.95 -11.43 -6.22
C ASN A 121 2.00 -11.65 -7.32
N VAL A 122 1.60 -12.34 -8.40
CA VAL A 122 2.45 -12.58 -9.58
C VAL A 122 2.85 -11.26 -10.26
N PHE A 123 2.01 -10.23 -10.25
CA PHE A 123 2.33 -8.92 -10.84
C PHE A 123 3.40 -8.18 -10.05
N ASP A 124 3.30 -8.18 -8.72
CA ASP A 124 4.34 -7.62 -7.84
C ASP A 124 5.68 -8.37 -8.07
N LEU A 125 5.62 -9.69 -8.26
CA LEU A 125 6.81 -10.49 -8.55
C LEU A 125 7.45 -10.14 -9.90
N ARG A 126 6.64 -9.84 -10.94
CA ARG A 126 7.14 -9.33 -12.23
C ARG A 126 7.85 -7.98 -12.08
N VAL A 127 7.30 -7.07 -11.28
CA VAL A 127 7.92 -5.77 -10.97
C VAL A 127 9.27 -5.98 -10.26
N LEU A 128 9.31 -6.87 -9.26
CA LEU A 128 10.54 -7.23 -8.56
C LEU A 128 11.61 -7.75 -9.53
N ARG A 129 11.26 -8.70 -10.40
CA ARG A 129 12.17 -9.25 -11.42
C ARG A 129 12.72 -8.17 -12.35
N SER A 130 11.85 -7.27 -12.82
CA SER A 130 12.25 -6.15 -13.68
C SER A 130 13.30 -5.27 -12.99
N TYR A 131 13.12 -4.97 -11.71
CA TYR A 131 14.12 -4.20 -10.96
C TYR A 131 15.42 -4.98 -10.76
N LEU A 132 15.37 -6.27 -10.42
CA LEU A 132 16.58 -7.08 -10.23
C LEU A 132 17.44 -7.11 -11.51
N GLN A 133 16.80 -7.31 -12.67
CA GLN A 133 17.47 -7.27 -13.98
C GLN A 133 18.04 -5.89 -14.29
N GLN A 134 17.35 -4.83 -13.88
CA GLN A 134 17.77 -3.45 -14.12
C GLN A 134 18.95 -3.02 -13.23
N PHE A 135 18.96 -3.39 -11.95
CA PHE A 135 20.00 -2.97 -11.00
C PHE A 135 21.24 -3.86 -11.02
N PHE A 136 21.07 -5.15 -11.30
CA PHE A 136 22.15 -6.14 -11.25
C PHE A 136 22.36 -6.70 -12.66
N ASN A 137 23.14 -5.98 -13.46
CA ASN A 137 23.51 -6.40 -14.82
C ASN A 137 25.03 -6.31 -15.00
N ALA A 138 25.62 -7.30 -15.68
CA ALA A 138 27.02 -7.29 -16.09
C ALA A 138 27.41 -6.01 -16.82
N GLN A 139 26.54 -5.44 -17.66
CA GLN A 139 26.82 -4.19 -18.37
C GLN A 139 27.04 -2.99 -17.43
N LEU A 140 26.33 -2.95 -16.29
CA LEU A 140 26.46 -1.88 -15.30
C LEU A 140 27.64 -2.13 -14.35
N LEU A 141 27.88 -3.38 -13.96
CA LEU A 141 28.78 -3.69 -12.84
C LEU A 141 30.12 -4.32 -13.26
N THR A 142 30.24 -4.91 -14.44
CA THR A 142 31.51 -5.46 -14.94
C THR A 142 32.48 -4.33 -15.29
N GLN A 143 33.77 -4.52 -15.01
CA GLN A 143 34.85 -3.60 -15.37
C GLN A 143 34.93 -3.49 -16.89
N SER A 144 34.46 -2.38 -17.45
CA SER A 144 34.89 -2.02 -18.80
C SER A 144 36.29 -1.42 -18.64
N HIS A 145 37.31 -2.15 -19.08
CA HIS A 145 38.71 -1.71 -19.11
C HIS A 145 38.94 -0.53 -20.09
N THR A 146 37.90 -0.02 -20.76
CA THR A 146 37.99 1.22 -21.51
C THR A 146 37.82 2.39 -20.56
N HIS A 147 38.93 3.05 -20.25
CA HIS A 147 38.95 4.39 -19.66
C HIS A 147 37.89 5.27 -20.34
N SER A 148 37.08 5.99 -19.55
CA SER A 148 36.18 7.07 -20.01
C SER A 148 34.73 6.72 -20.43
N ARG A 149 34.04 5.79 -19.76
CA ARG A 149 32.57 5.84 -19.74
C ARG A 149 32.04 5.75 -18.32
N VAL A 150 31.55 6.89 -17.83
CA VAL A 150 30.89 7.00 -16.54
C VAL A 150 29.67 6.07 -16.55
N LYS A 151 29.65 5.08 -15.67
CA LYS A 151 28.53 4.14 -15.51
C LYS A 151 27.34 4.93 -14.96
N LYS A 152 26.34 5.19 -15.81
CA LYS A 152 25.08 5.81 -15.42
C LYS A 152 24.10 4.71 -15.01
N THR A 153 23.60 4.78 -13.79
CA THR A 153 22.43 3.97 -13.42
C THR A 153 21.18 4.54 -14.10
N HIS A 154 20.05 3.82 -14.04
CA HIS A 154 18.76 4.28 -14.56
C HIS A 154 18.30 5.63 -13.97
N ALA A 155 18.85 6.03 -12.83
CA ALA A 155 18.60 7.33 -12.20
C ALA A 155 19.64 8.41 -12.56
N LEU A 156 20.45 8.20 -13.62
CA LEU A 156 21.57 9.07 -14.04
C LEU A 156 22.70 9.22 -13.01
N ILE A 157 22.77 8.33 -12.01
CA ILE A 157 23.75 8.45 -10.93
C ILE A 157 25.07 7.81 -11.36
N HIS A 158 26.13 8.52 -11.03
CA HIS A 158 27.50 8.12 -11.29
C HIS A 158 28.02 7.27 -10.14
N LEU A 159 28.38 6.03 -10.44
CA LEU A 159 29.03 5.14 -9.47
C LEU A 159 30.50 5.56 -9.31
N PRO A 160 31.00 5.74 -8.06
CA PRO A 160 32.42 5.92 -7.80
C PRO A 160 33.26 4.76 -8.33
N ASN A 161 34.48 5.07 -8.78
CA ASN A 161 35.48 4.09 -9.20
C ASN A 161 36.43 3.67 -8.06
N SER A 162 36.04 3.95 -6.81
CA SER A 162 36.80 3.60 -5.61
C SER A 162 36.04 2.62 -4.72
N CYS A 163 36.77 2.03 -3.79
CA CYS A 163 36.22 1.21 -2.71
C CYS A 163 36.03 2.01 -1.41
N SER A 164 36.19 3.34 -1.47
CA SER A 164 36.09 4.24 -0.31
C SER A 164 34.63 4.51 0.02
N ILE A 165 34.22 4.25 1.27
CA ILE A 165 32.87 4.59 1.76
C ILE A 165 32.59 6.09 1.66
N ALA A 166 33.59 6.95 1.82
CA ALA A 166 33.44 8.40 1.80
C ALA A 166 32.95 8.88 0.43
N ASP A 167 33.45 8.27 -0.65
CA ASP A 167 33.08 8.63 -2.02
C ASP A 167 31.62 8.25 -2.30
N TYR A 168 31.16 7.09 -1.80
CA TYR A 168 29.74 6.70 -1.90
C TYR A 168 28.84 7.60 -1.05
N ARG A 169 29.28 8.02 0.14
CA ARG A 169 28.54 8.99 0.97
C ARG A 169 28.41 10.34 0.27
N ALA A 170 29.49 10.85 -0.33
CA ALA A 170 29.46 12.08 -1.11
C ALA A 170 28.47 11.99 -2.30
N VAL A 171 28.39 10.83 -2.97
CA VAL A 171 27.36 10.60 -3.99
C VAL A 171 25.96 10.65 -3.41
N VAL A 172 25.72 10.03 -2.25
CA VAL A 172 24.42 10.07 -1.56
C VAL A 172 24.06 11.50 -1.14
N ASP A 173 25.02 12.28 -0.64
CA ASP A 173 24.79 13.67 -0.23
C ASP A 173 24.48 14.60 -1.40
N ALA A 174 25.03 14.31 -2.58
CA ALA A 174 24.75 15.06 -3.81
C ALA A 174 23.38 14.75 -4.44
N LEU A 175 22.65 13.73 -3.95
CA LEU A 175 21.33 13.41 -4.50
C LEU A 175 20.28 14.44 -4.10
N PRO A 176 19.35 14.79 -5.00
CA PRO A 176 18.22 15.65 -4.65
C PRO A 176 17.37 15.00 -3.56
N GLU A 177 16.78 15.82 -2.69
CA GLU A 177 15.83 15.35 -1.67
C GLU A 177 14.46 14.99 -2.29
N ASP A 178 14.16 15.52 -3.47
CA ASP A 178 12.92 15.29 -4.20
C ASP A 178 12.81 13.85 -4.74
N ASN A 179 11.74 13.17 -4.35
CA ASN A 179 11.46 11.79 -4.73
C ASN A 179 10.55 11.73 -5.96
N ARG A 180 11.10 12.04 -7.13
CA ARG A 180 10.33 12.04 -8.39
C ARG A 180 9.78 10.64 -8.70
N PRO A 181 8.49 10.49 -9.09
CA PRO A 181 7.91 9.19 -9.49
C PRO A 181 8.70 8.44 -10.56
N SER A 182 9.40 9.17 -11.43
CA SER A 182 10.28 8.62 -12.47
C SER A 182 11.41 7.75 -11.93
N PHE A 183 11.94 8.03 -10.73
CA PHE A 183 12.96 7.18 -10.09
C PHE A 183 12.44 5.80 -9.73
N PHE A 184 11.13 5.68 -9.53
CA PHE A 184 10.44 4.43 -9.25
C PHE A 184 9.81 3.82 -10.51
N GLY A 185 9.97 4.41 -11.69
CA GLY A 185 9.28 3.96 -12.90
C GLY A 185 7.75 4.08 -12.82
N LEU A 186 7.25 5.05 -12.05
CA LEU A 186 5.83 5.34 -11.90
C LEU A 186 5.47 6.60 -12.72
N PRO A 187 4.23 6.69 -13.24
CA PRO A 187 3.78 7.84 -14.01
C PRO A 187 3.65 9.09 -13.12
N ALA A 188 3.85 10.27 -13.68
CA ALA A 188 3.83 11.54 -12.92
C ALA A 188 2.49 11.83 -12.22
N ASN A 189 1.37 11.36 -12.79
CA ASN A 189 0.03 11.55 -12.22
C ASN A 189 -0.19 10.80 -10.89
N ILE A 190 0.69 9.87 -10.53
CA ILE A 190 0.56 9.09 -9.30
C ILE A 190 0.74 9.97 -8.06
N GLU A 191 1.59 10.99 -8.16
CA GLU A 191 1.89 11.90 -7.06
C GLU A 191 0.65 12.73 -6.71
N HIS A 192 -0.04 13.27 -7.72
CA HIS A 192 -1.32 13.96 -7.51
C HIS A 192 -2.37 13.07 -6.85
N SER A 193 -2.45 11.80 -7.28
CA SER A 193 -3.41 10.84 -6.71
C SER A 193 -3.08 10.52 -5.25
N ALA A 194 -1.80 10.26 -4.94
CA ALA A 194 -1.33 9.98 -3.59
C ALA A 194 -1.53 11.19 -2.67
N GLN A 195 -1.18 12.39 -3.14
CA GLN A 195 -1.38 13.64 -2.39
C GLN A 195 -2.85 13.84 -2.05
N ARG A 196 -3.77 13.61 -3.00
CA ARG A 196 -5.22 13.75 -2.75
C ARG A 196 -5.71 12.81 -1.65
N ILE A 197 -5.24 11.56 -1.65
CA ILE A 197 -5.60 10.56 -0.64
C ILE A 197 -5.04 10.97 0.73
N ILE A 198 -3.74 11.27 0.80
CA ILE A 198 -3.06 11.69 2.05
C ILE A 198 -3.71 12.95 2.61
N SER A 199 -3.98 13.96 1.79
CA SER A 199 -4.66 15.18 2.23
C SER A 199 -6.05 14.89 2.79
N SER A 200 -6.85 14.04 2.13
CA SER A 200 -8.17 13.64 2.63
C SER A 200 -8.08 12.93 3.98
N GLN A 201 -7.10 12.03 4.13
CA GLN A 201 -6.86 11.29 5.36
C GLN A 201 -6.44 12.23 6.51
N VAL A 202 -5.49 13.14 6.26
CA VAL A 202 -5.03 14.14 7.25
C VAL A 202 -6.19 15.04 7.65
N ILE A 203 -7.01 15.52 6.70
CA ILE A 203 -8.20 16.32 7.01
C ILE A 203 -9.18 15.52 7.88
N SER A 204 -9.41 14.24 7.57
CA SER A 204 -10.26 13.36 8.39
C SER A 204 -9.73 13.21 9.82
N GLN A 205 -8.43 12.94 9.97
CA GLN A 205 -7.77 12.84 11.28
C GLN A 205 -7.89 14.15 12.08
N LEU A 206 -7.65 15.30 11.44
CA LEU A 206 -7.81 16.61 12.07
C LEU A 206 -9.27 16.88 12.47
N ARG A 207 -10.25 16.44 11.68
CA ARG A 207 -11.68 16.54 12.05
C ARG A 207 -11.99 15.72 13.28
N ILE A 208 -11.46 14.50 13.40
CA ILE A 208 -11.64 13.67 14.60
C ILE A 208 -11.07 14.38 15.84
N LEU A 209 -9.86 14.94 15.73
CA LEU A 209 -9.25 15.70 16.82
C LEU A 209 -10.06 16.97 17.17
N SER A 210 -10.65 17.63 16.18
CA SER A 210 -11.49 18.82 16.42
C SER A 210 -12.82 18.50 17.13
N ARG A 211 -13.27 17.23 17.09
CA ARG A 211 -14.55 16.78 17.66
C ARG A 211 -14.42 16.20 19.07
N SER A 212 -13.21 16.12 19.63
CA SER A 212 -13.01 15.56 20.96
C SER A 212 -13.33 16.55 22.09
N VAL A 213 -14.60 16.99 22.21
CA VAL A 213 -15.31 17.32 23.47
C VAL A 213 -16.83 17.36 23.18
N ALA A 214 -17.44 16.20 22.93
CA ALA A 214 -18.91 16.03 23.06
C ALA A 214 -19.28 14.55 23.23
N ALA A 215 -18.46 13.78 23.96
CA ALA A 215 -18.82 12.43 24.40
C ALA A 215 -19.81 12.51 25.57
N GLY A 216 -20.97 13.10 25.28
CA GLY A 216 -21.97 13.45 26.26
C GLY A 216 -23.23 14.03 25.62
N SER A 217 -23.68 13.48 24.49
CA SER A 217 -25.09 13.64 24.12
C SER A 217 -25.68 12.31 23.74
N LYS A 218 -26.87 12.08 24.29
CA LYS A 218 -27.75 10.97 24.01
C LYS A 218 -28.14 11.00 22.52
N PHE A 219 -28.79 9.94 22.06
CA PHE A 219 -29.44 9.91 20.74
C PHE A 219 -30.18 11.23 20.46
N ASP A 220 -29.61 12.06 19.58
CA ASP A 220 -30.23 13.30 19.12
C ASP A 220 -30.81 13.03 17.73
N GLN A 221 -32.10 12.70 17.71
CA GLN A 221 -32.88 12.32 16.52
C GLN A 221 -32.74 13.34 15.37
N GLU A 222 -32.62 14.62 15.71
CA GLU A 222 -32.51 15.72 14.76
C GLU A 222 -31.13 15.77 14.06
N ILE A 223 -30.06 15.50 14.81
CA ILE A 223 -28.69 15.41 14.26
C ILE A 223 -28.58 14.22 13.32
N TRP A 224 -29.18 13.08 13.69
CA TRP A 224 -29.19 11.87 12.88
C TRP A 224 -30.02 12.05 11.61
N SER A 225 -31.20 12.66 11.72
CA SER A 225 -32.06 12.97 10.57
C SER A 225 -31.36 13.89 9.56
N ASN A 226 -30.72 14.96 10.04
CA ASN A 226 -30.00 15.91 9.19
C ASN A 226 -28.77 15.29 8.51
N ALA A 227 -28.03 14.43 9.22
CA ALA A 227 -26.85 13.76 8.66
C ALA A 227 -27.20 12.66 7.63
N LEU A 228 -28.32 11.95 7.81
CA LEU A 228 -28.74 10.86 6.93
C LEU A 228 -29.59 11.32 5.73
N SER A 229 -30.21 12.51 5.82
CA SER A 229 -31.06 13.08 4.76
C SER A 229 -30.42 13.09 3.37
N PRO A 230 -29.14 13.48 3.17
CA PRO A 230 -28.50 13.46 1.86
C PRO A 230 -28.41 12.06 1.24
N VAL A 231 -28.09 11.04 2.04
CA VAL A 231 -28.00 9.63 1.56
C VAL A 231 -29.37 9.12 1.16
N LEU A 232 -30.40 9.43 1.96
CA LEU A 232 -31.78 9.04 1.67
C LEU A 232 -32.32 9.75 0.40
N ASN A 233 -31.96 11.01 0.20
CA ASN A 233 -32.34 11.76 -1.00
C ASN A 233 -31.63 11.23 -2.24
N LEU A 234 -30.33 10.89 -2.15
CA LEU A 234 -29.60 10.24 -3.23
C LEU A 234 -30.24 8.91 -3.62
N TRP A 235 -30.58 8.07 -2.63
CA TRP A 235 -31.27 6.81 -2.86
C TRP A 235 -32.65 7.02 -3.52
N LYS A 236 -33.40 8.05 -3.11
CA LYS A 236 -34.67 8.40 -3.76
C LYS A 236 -34.45 8.82 -5.21
N CYS A 237 -33.45 9.65 -5.51
CA CYS A 237 -33.15 10.10 -6.87
C CYS A 237 -32.71 8.94 -7.78
N LEU A 238 -31.87 8.03 -7.27
CA LEU A 238 -31.41 6.85 -8.03
C LEU A 238 -32.57 5.89 -8.39
N ASN A 239 -33.60 5.82 -7.54
CA ASN A 239 -34.74 4.94 -7.73
C ASN A 239 -35.97 5.63 -8.34
N GLN A 240 -35.86 6.92 -8.70
CA GLN A 240 -36.92 7.62 -9.43
C GLN A 240 -36.90 7.17 -10.90
N GLY A 241 -37.94 6.44 -11.32
CA GLY A 241 -38.13 6.00 -12.71
C GLY A 241 -37.80 4.53 -13.00
N SER A 242 -37.20 3.80 -12.06
CA SER A 242 -36.82 2.38 -12.21
C SER A 242 -37.90 1.42 -11.69
N SER A 243 -39.05 1.38 -12.36
CA SER A 243 -40.12 0.40 -12.08
C SER A 243 -39.71 -1.06 -12.34
N LEU A 244 -38.68 -1.28 -13.17
CA LEU A 244 -38.15 -2.60 -13.54
C LEU A 244 -37.34 -3.30 -12.42
N ILE A 245 -36.67 -2.54 -11.56
CA ILE A 245 -35.84 -3.08 -10.47
C ILE A 245 -36.69 -3.52 -9.28
N HIS A 246 -37.94 -3.06 -9.19
CA HIS A 246 -38.88 -3.47 -8.14
C HIS A 246 -39.80 -4.62 -8.57
N GLN A 247 -39.69 -5.10 -9.81
CA GLN A 247 -40.49 -6.21 -10.30
C GLN A 247 -39.96 -7.52 -9.69
N LYS A 248 -40.77 -8.17 -8.85
CA LYS A 248 -40.47 -9.49 -8.28
C LYS A 248 -40.32 -10.49 -9.44
N VAL A 249 -39.08 -10.89 -9.72
CA VAL A 249 -38.79 -12.01 -10.62
C VAL A 249 -38.89 -13.32 -9.83
N ALA A 250 -39.52 -14.33 -10.42
CA ALA A 250 -39.65 -15.66 -9.84
C ALA A 250 -38.25 -16.27 -9.58
N PRO A 251 -38.07 -17.06 -8.51
CA PRO A 251 -36.81 -17.74 -8.26
C PRO A 251 -36.45 -18.66 -9.44
N PRO A 252 -35.16 -18.85 -9.75
CA PRO A 252 -34.75 -19.68 -10.87
C PRO A 252 -35.26 -21.11 -10.68
N SER A 253 -36.03 -21.61 -11.64
CA SER A 253 -36.39 -23.03 -11.71
C SER A 253 -35.17 -23.81 -12.16
N GLU A 254 -34.75 -24.81 -11.37
CA GLU A 254 -33.72 -25.76 -11.79
C GLU A 254 -34.25 -26.55 -13.00
N GLY A 255 -33.74 -26.22 -14.17
CA GLY A 255 -34.01 -26.91 -15.42
C GLY A 255 -34.39 -25.98 -16.56
N VAL A 256 -33.65 -26.12 -17.68
CA VAL A 256 -34.01 -25.73 -19.06
C VAL A 256 -33.48 -24.38 -19.60
N SER A 257 -32.83 -23.50 -18.83
CA SER A 257 -32.23 -22.26 -19.41
C SER A 257 -30.72 -22.34 -19.65
N SER A 258 -30.25 -21.61 -20.68
CA SER A 258 -28.81 -21.38 -20.95
C SER A 258 -28.11 -20.87 -19.68
N PRO A 259 -26.89 -21.34 -19.36
CA PRO A 259 -26.15 -20.92 -18.16
C PRO A 259 -26.04 -19.40 -17.97
N VAL A 260 -26.00 -18.64 -19.08
CA VAL A 260 -25.98 -17.17 -19.07
C VAL A 260 -27.31 -16.59 -18.59
N LEU A 261 -28.44 -17.17 -18.99
CA LEU A 261 -29.77 -16.74 -18.55
C LEU A 261 -30.00 -17.07 -17.08
N SER A 262 -29.53 -18.24 -16.62
CA SER A 262 -29.58 -18.60 -15.20
C SER A 262 -28.74 -17.64 -14.34
N PHE A 263 -27.57 -17.24 -14.82
CA PHE A 263 -26.73 -16.23 -14.17
C PHE A 263 -27.43 -14.86 -14.08
N VAL A 264 -28.03 -14.37 -15.17
CA VAL A 264 -28.77 -13.09 -15.19
C VAL A 264 -29.97 -13.11 -14.25
N GLN A 265 -30.71 -14.23 -14.19
CA GLN A 265 -31.84 -14.39 -13.26
C GLN A 265 -31.40 -14.41 -11.79
N LEU A 266 -30.26 -15.02 -11.49
CA LEU A 266 -29.67 -15.01 -10.15
C LEU A 266 -29.24 -13.60 -9.71
N GLU A 267 -28.57 -12.85 -10.59
CA GLU A 267 -28.18 -11.45 -10.32
C GLU A 267 -29.41 -10.58 -10.05
N GLN A 268 -30.47 -10.68 -10.87
CA GLN A 268 -31.71 -9.93 -10.69
C GLN A 268 -32.46 -10.30 -9.40
N ALA A 269 -32.41 -11.57 -8.98
CA ALA A 269 -32.98 -12.01 -7.71
C ALA A 269 -32.18 -11.47 -6.49
N CYS A 270 -30.85 -11.37 -6.60
CA CYS A 270 -29.98 -10.79 -5.58
C CYS A 270 -30.24 -9.28 -5.39
N THR A 271 -30.42 -8.53 -6.47
CA THR A 271 -30.75 -7.09 -6.42
C THR A 271 -32.08 -6.84 -5.70
N ASN A 272 -33.09 -7.69 -5.90
CA ASN A 272 -34.42 -7.54 -5.31
C ASN A 272 -34.49 -7.81 -3.80
N ARG A 273 -33.51 -8.55 -3.22
CA ARG A 273 -33.45 -8.77 -1.76
C ARG A 273 -32.92 -7.56 -1.00
N TRP A 274 -32.18 -6.68 -1.65
CA TRP A 274 -31.49 -5.54 -1.03
C TRP A 274 -32.44 -4.49 -0.41
N PRO A 275 -33.52 -4.04 -1.09
CA PRO A 275 -34.35 -2.94 -0.58
C PRO A 275 -35.25 -3.34 0.60
N CYS A 276 -35.52 -4.64 0.78
CA CYS A 276 -36.42 -5.11 1.85
C CYS A 276 -35.78 -5.03 3.25
N SER A 277 -34.46 -5.04 3.37
CA SER A 277 -33.78 -4.90 4.67
C SER A 277 -33.72 -3.46 5.20
N VAL A 278 -33.97 -2.45 4.34
CA VAL A 278 -33.91 -1.02 4.72
C VAL A 278 -35.31 -0.44 4.96
N ARG A 279 -36.37 -1.12 4.50
CA ARG A 279 -37.78 -0.67 4.61
C ARG A 279 -38.61 -1.47 5.62
N GLY A 280 -37.97 -2.00 6.67
CA GLY A 280 -38.67 -2.58 7.81
C GLY A 280 -38.91 -1.53 8.89
N THR A 281 -40.16 -1.16 9.12
CA THR A 281 -40.58 -0.50 10.38
C THR A 281 -40.39 -1.50 11.53
N SER A 282 -39.19 -1.51 12.12
CA SER A 282 -38.88 -2.31 13.31
C SER A 282 -38.14 -1.46 14.34
N LEU A 283 -38.36 -1.78 15.62
CA LEU A 283 -37.68 -1.17 16.76
C LEU A 283 -36.16 -1.06 16.54
N LEU A 284 -35.57 0.04 17.01
CA LEU A 284 -34.14 0.33 17.06
C LEU A 284 -33.38 -0.87 17.64
N THR A 285 -32.91 -1.74 16.76
CA THR A 285 -32.13 -2.93 17.09
C THR A 285 -30.66 -2.53 17.08
N ALA A 286 -29.81 -3.29 17.78
CA ALA A 286 -28.37 -3.03 17.84
C ALA A 286 -27.73 -2.92 16.44
N ASP A 287 -28.30 -3.58 15.44
CA ASP A 287 -27.85 -3.54 14.05
C ASP A 287 -28.15 -2.21 13.34
N ILE A 288 -29.27 -1.56 13.68
CA ILE A 288 -29.61 -0.22 13.16
C ILE A 288 -28.64 0.82 13.75
N HIS A 289 -28.29 0.69 15.03
CA HIS A 289 -27.27 1.55 15.64
C HIS A 289 -25.90 1.38 14.98
N LYS A 290 -25.47 0.15 14.66
CA LYS A 290 -24.22 -0.10 13.93
C LYS A 290 -24.24 0.48 12.52
N LEU A 291 -25.36 0.31 11.81
CA LEU A 291 -25.54 0.84 10.46
C LEU A 291 -25.50 2.37 10.46
N VAL A 292 -26.21 3.03 11.36
CA VAL A 292 -26.21 4.49 11.44
C VAL A 292 -24.85 5.03 11.88
N THR A 293 -24.18 4.37 12.83
CA THR A 293 -22.81 4.76 13.24
C THR A 293 -21.84 4.67 12.06
N ALA A 294 -21.90 3.60 11.25
CA ALA A 294 -21.08 3.46 10.05
C ALA A 294 -21.38 4.56 9.02
N LEU A 295 -22.67 4.84 8.76
CA LEU A 295 -23.09 5.91 7.84
C LEU A 295 -22.68 7.31 8.32
N LEU A 296 -22.77 7.58 9.63
CA LEU A 296 -22.29 8.83 10.24
C LEU A 296 -20.77 9.00 10.10
N ASN A 297 -20.03 7.88 10.10
CA ASN A 297 -18.59 7.84 9.86
C ASN A 297 -18.23 7.84 8.36
N GLN A 298 -19.22 7.87 7.45
CA GLN A 298 -19.05 7.77 5.99
C GLN A 298 -18.42 6.44 5.53
N GLU A 299 -18.63 5.37 6.30
CA GLU A 299 -18.13 4.02 6.02
C GLU A 299 -19.30 3.11 5.60
N CYS A 300 -19.06 2.23 4.62
CA CYS A 300 -20.03 1.20 4.24
C CYS A 300 -20.18 0.14 5.35
N PRO A 301 -21.40 -0.20 5.83
CA PRO A 301 -21.60 -1.20 6.87
C PRO A 301 -21.02 -2.58 6.50
N LEU A 302 -20.42 -3.30 7.47
CA LEU A 302 -19.86 -4.63 7.25
C LEU A 302 -20.87 -5.66 6.71
N SER A 303 -22.15 -5.53 7.07
CA SER A 303 -23.23 -6.39 6.56
C SER A 303 -23.46 -6.23 5.05
N TRP A 304 -23.07 -5.08 4.49
CA TRP A 304 -23.14 -4.78 3.07
C TRP A 304 -21.89 -5.28 2.35
N GLN A 305 -20.71 -5.02 2.92
CA GLN A 305 -19.43 -5.50 2.40
C GLN A 305 -19.37 -7.04 2.32
N ASN A 306 -19.96 -7.76 3.28
CA ASN A 306 -20.02 -9.23 3.26
C ASN A 306 -20.86 -9.80 2.10
N LYS A 307 -21.76 -9.01 1.52
CA LYS A 307 -22.62 -9.42 0.39
C LYS A 307 -22.06 -8.97 -0.94
N TRP A 308 -21.34 -7.86 -0.96
CA TRP A 308 -20.78 -7.28 -2.17
C TRP A 308 -19.56 -6.40 -1.83
N GLU A 309 -18.42 -6.69 -2.45
CA GLU A 309 -17.20 -5.87 -2.36
C GLU A 309 -17.36 -4.61 -3.23
N ASP A 310 -18.01 -3.58 -2.69
CA ASP A 310 -18.16 -2.25 -3.31
C ASP A 310 -17.35 -1.19 -2.55
N PRO A 311 -17.09 0.00 -3.15
CA PRO A 311 -16.19 1.01 -2.59
C PRO A 311 -16.52 1.40 -1.14
N GLU A 312 -15.48 1.73 -0.38
CA GLU A 312 -15.57 2.09 1.04
C GLU A 312 -16.54 3.25 1.31
N ASP A 313 -16.81 4.09 0.31
CA ASP A 313 -17.75 5.21 0.35
C ASP A 313 -19.17 4.79 -0.11
N PRO A 314 -20.17 4.81 0.79
CA PRO A 314 -21.55 4.43 0.48
C PRO A 314 -22.28 5.41 -0.47
N SER A 315 -21.69 6.57 -0.77
CA SER A 315 -22.25 7.59 -1.67
C SER A 315 -21.70 7.55 -3.11
N CYS A 316 -20.69 6.71 -3.39
CA CYS A 316 -19.99 6.67 -4.67
C CYS A 316 -20.18 5.31 -5.38
N PRO A 317 -21.26 5.12 -6.16
CA PRO A 317 -21.59 3.81 -6.72
C PRO A 317 -20.70 3.32 -7.88
N GLU A 318 -19.74 4.09 -8.40
CA GLU A 318 -19.01 3.71 -9.62
C GLU A 318 -17.55 4.19 -9.69
N ARG A 319 -16.63 3.51 -8.99
CA ARG A 319 -15.18 3.72 -9.25
C ARG A 319 -14.33 2.47 -9.48
N SER A 320 -14.87 1.26 -9.38
CA SER A 320 -14.04 0.05 -9.30
C SER A 320 -14.22 -1.00 -10.40
N ARG A 321 -15.01 -0.77 -11.47
CA ARG A 321 -15.18 -1.81 -12.54
C ARG A 321 -14.92 -1.39 -13.99
N PHE A 322 -14.42 -0.19 -14.24
CA PHE A 322 -13.90 0.17 -15.57
C PHE A 322 -12.49 0.74 -15.48
N ARG A 323 -11.50 -0.13 -15.30
CA ARG A 323 -10.12 0.04 -15.78
C ARG A 323 -9.48 -1.30 -16.06
#